data_AF-A0A3D0FRH0-F1
#
_entry.id   AF-A0A3D0FRH0-F1
#
_cell.length_a   1.000
_cell.length_b   1.000
_cell.length_c   1.000
_cell.angle_alpha   90.00
_cell.angle_beta   90.00
_cell.angle_gamma   90.00
#
_symmetry.space_group_name_H-M   'P 1'
#
loop_
_entity.id
_entity.type
_entity.pdbx_description
1 polymer ?
#
loop_
_entity_poly.entity_id
_entity_poly.type
_entity_poly.pdbx_seq_one_letter_code
_entity_poly.pdbx_strand_id
1 'polypeptide(L)'
;MKLNKKLYVFALGGLLFTSCVDLNTAPEGGTFTSEQKSEVVLALPQRLAADVNGMFASIGKQYCVFGTASSRHDDAGYPTVCLSQDLNGPDMVSDNSNYNWFSVSSSYEDRNDTYANPYMRWAVFYNQLKLANDILATIPADTDDPTLKIYQAQASAIRAFDFL
;
A
#
# COMPACT_ATOMS: atom_id res chain seq x y z
N MET A 1 52.57 -43.27 13.53
CA MET A 1 51.37 -43.88 12.90
C MET A 1 50.02 -43.51 13.55
N LYS A 2 49.94 -43.11 14.83
CA LYS A 2 48.67 -42.75 15.51
C LYS A 2 48.14 -41.33 15.22
N LEU A 3 49.00 -40.39 14.80
CA LEU A 3 48.61 -39.00 14.54
C LEU A 3 47.92 -38.82 13.17
N ASN A 4 48.35 -39.56 12.14
CA ASN A 4 47.81 -39.46 10.78
C ASN A 4 46.33 -39.88 10.71
N LYS A 5 45.91 -40.91 11.47
CA LYS A 5 44.50 -41.33 11.53
C LYS A 5 43.57 -40.25 12.14
N LYS A 6 44.07 -39.40 13.04
CA LYS A 6 43.30 -38.30 13.63
C LYS A 6 43.12 -37.13 12.64
N LEU A 7 44.12 -36.87 11.81
CA LEU A 7 44.06 -35.87 10.74
C LEU A 7 43.03 -36.23 9.66
N TYR A 8 42.92 -37.51 9.28
CA TYR A 8 41.91 -37.95 8.32
C TYR A 8 40.48 -37.80 8.84
N VAL A 9 40.24 -38.06 10.14
CA VAL A 9 38.91 -37.87 10.77
C VAL A 9 38.55 -36.38 10.85
N PHE A 10 39.52 -35.50 11.10
CA PHE A 10 39.30 -34.05 11.11
C PHE A 10 39.04 -33.49 9.70
N ALA A 11 39.75 -34.00 8.69
CA ALA A 11 39.55 -33.62 7.29
C ALA A 11 38.20 -34.11 6.74
N LEU A 12 37.74 -35.30 7.13
CA LEU A 12 36.41 -35.81 6.76
C LEU A 12 35.28 -35.07 7.48
N GLY A 13 35.49 -34.66 8.74
CA GLY A 13 34.51 -33.88 9.50
C GLY A 13 34.32 -32.44 8.98
N GLY A 14 35.36 -31.83 8.40
CA GLY A 14 35.29 -30.50 7.80
C GLY A 14 34.39 -30.42 6.55
N LEU A 15 34.26 -31.51 5.80
CA LEU A 15 33.43 -31.60 4.59
C LEU A 15 31.93 -31.71 4.88
N LEU A 16 31.53 -31.98 6.13
CA LEU A 16 30.11 -32.03 6.52
C LEU A 16 29.51 -30.64 6.78
N PHE A 17 30.35 -29.62 7.02
CA PHE A 17 29.93 -28.23 7.24
C PHE A 17 29.70 -27.43 5.96
N THR A 18 29.99 -27.99 4.77
CA THR A 18 29.68 -27.33 3.47
C THR A 18 28.30 -27.69 2.94
N SER A 19 27.49 -28.46 3.69
CA SER A 19 26.09 -28.72 3.36
C SER A 19 25.18 -27.55 3.78
N CYS A 20 25.56 -26.32 3.41
CA CYS A 20 24.60 -25.22 3.37
C CYS A 20 23.52 -25.61 2.36
N VAL A 21 22.41 -26.11 2.89
CA VAL A 21 21.14 -26.23 2.18
C VAL A 21 20.80 -24.86 1.63
N ASP A 22 20.35 -24.78 0.37
CA ASP A 22 19.63 -23.61 -0.16
C ASP A 22 18.43 -23.36 0.75
N LEU A 23 18.64 -22.55 1.79
CA LEU A 23 17.64 -22.29 2.80
C LEU A 23 16.59 -21.41 2.13
N ASN A 24 15.34 -21.89 2.08
CA ASN A 24 14.24 -21.03 1.64
C ASN A 24 14.10 -19.88 2.65
N THR A 25 14.58 -18.69 2.27
CA THR A 25 14.52 -17.47 3.08
C THR A 25 13.22 -16.70 2.86
N ALA A 26 12.28 -17.24 2.06
CA ALA A 26 10.99 -16.61 1.89
C ALA A 26 10.26 -16.52 3.24
N PRO A 27 9.61 -15.38 3.54
CA PRO A 27 8.81 -15.26 4.75
C PRO A 27 7.67 -16.28 4.73
N GLU A 28 7.52 -16.99 5.85
CA GLU A 28 6.38 -17.89 6.09
C GLU A 28 5.40 -17.23 7.08
N GLY A 29 4.10 -17.39 6.86
CA GLY A 29 3.05 -16.88 7.76
C GLY A 29 2.37 -15.60 7.26
N GLY A 30 2.29 -14.56 8.11
CA GLY A 30 1.44 -13.39 7.89
C GLY A 30 1.96 -12.33 6.91
N THR A 31 3.14 -12.56 6.32
CA THR A 31 3.78 -11.63 5.38
C THR A 31 4.06 -12.37 4.08
N PHE A 32 3.61 -11.81 2.96
CA PHE A 32 3.87 -12.36 1.62
C PHE A 32 4.74 -11.39 0.82
N THR A 33 5.68 -11.91 0.05
CA THR A 33 6.42 -11.12 -0.93
C THR A 33 5.59 -10.83 -2.19
N SER A 34 6.03 -9.87 -2.99
CA SER A 34 5.39 -9.55 -4.27
C SER A 34 5.43 -10.72 -5.25
N GLU A 35 6.50 -11.52 -5.22
CA GLU A 35 6.67 -12.71 -6.05
C GLU A 35 5.67 -13.80 -5.63
N GLN A 36 5.57 -14.10 -4.33
CA GLN A 36 4.60 -15.06 -3.79
C GLN A 36 3.16 -14.64 -4.13
N LYS A 37 2.88 -13.33 -4.09
CA LYS A 37 1.57 -12.79 -4.47
C LYS A 37 1.24 -13.02 -5.94
N SER A 38 2.21 -12.78 -6.84
CA SER A 38 2.05 -13.01 -8.28
C SER A 38 1.80 -14.48 -8.60
N GLU A 39 2.55 -15.39 -7.97
CA GLU A 39 2.34 -16.84 -8.12
C GLU A 39 0.95 -17.27 -7.65
N VAL A 40 0.50 -16.76 -6.51
CA VAL A 40 -0.82 -17.05 -5.94
C VAL A 40 -1.94 -16.55 -6.84
N VAL A 41 -1.79 -15.39 -7.48
CA VAL A 41 -2.78 -14.84 -8.41
C VAL A 41 -2.89 -15.68 -9.68
N LEU A 42 -1.77 -16.18 -10.21
CA LEU A 42 -1.77 -17.12 -11.34
C LEU A 42 -2.47 -18.42 -11.00
N ALA A 43 -2.26 -18.94 -9.78
CA ALA A 43 -2.91 -20.18 -9.33
C ALA A 43 -4.39 -19.99 -8.97
N LEU A 44 -4.74 -18.86 -8.36
CA LEU A 44 -6.06 -18.56 -7.83
C LEU A 44 -6.42 -17.08 -8.04
N PRO A 45 -6.91 -16.70 -9.24
CA PRO A 45 -7.27 -15.33 -9.59
C PRO A 45 -8.18 -14.62 -8.60
N GLN A 46 -9.10 -15.36 -7.97
CA GLN A 46 -10.05 -14.83 -6.99
C GLN A 46 -9.36 -14.22 -5.76
N ARG A 47 -8.13 -14.61 -5.43
CA ARG A 47 -7.40 -14.04 -4.29
C ARG A 47 -7.03 -12.57 -4.48
N LEU A 48 -6.91 -12.11 -5.73
CA LEU A 48 -6.66 -10.69 -6.03
C LEU A 48 -7.85 -9.78 -5.64
N ALA A 49 -9.04 -10.35 -5.42
CA ALA A 49 -10.21 -9.61 -4.95
C ALA A 49 -9.95 -8.85 -3.64
N ALA A 50 -9.11 -9.40 -2.76
CA ALA A 50 -8.78 -8.76 -1.49
C ALA A 50 -8.02 -7.44 -1.70
N ASP A 51 -7.08 -7.41 -2.64
CA ASP A 51 -6.32 -6.19 -2.95
C ASP A 51 -7.19 -5.15 -3.65
N VAL A 52 -8.03 -5.59 -4.59
CA VAL A 52 -8.97 -4.72 -5.30
C VAL A 52 -9.93 -4.06 -4.30
N ASN A 53 -10.52 -4.83 -3.39
CA ASN A 53 -11.39 -4.28 -2.36
C ASN A 53 -10.61 -3.39 -1.37
N GLY A 54 -9.38 -3.77 -1.04
CA GLY A 54 -8.48 -2.97 -0.20
C GLY A 54 -8.17 -1.60 -0.82
N MET A 55 -7.96 -1.54 -2.12
CA MET A 55 -7.75 -0.31 -2.89
C MET A 55 -8.97 0.62 -2.80
N PHE A 56 -10.20 0.11 -2.95
CA PHE A 56 -11.39 0.94 -2.78
C PHE A 56 -11.61 1.38 -1.33
N ALA A 57 -11.33 0.51 -0.36
CA ALA A 57 -11.52 0.82 1.06
C ALA A 57 -10.47 1.81 1.60
N SER A 58 -9.24 1.81 1.06
CA SER A 58 -8.14 2.62 1.60
C SER A 58 -8.40 4.11 1.51
N ILE A 59 -9.06 4.57 0.44
CA ILE A 59 -9.28 5.99 0.19
C ILE A 59 -10.31 6.60 1.15
N GLY A 60 -11.19 5.81 1.77
CA GLY A 60 -12.19 6.26 2.75
C GLY A 60 -11.81 5.94 4.20
N LYS A 61 -10.60 5.42 4.44
CA LYS A 61 -10.20 4.97 5.77
C LYS A 61 -9.82 6.17 6.64
N GLN A 62 -10.31 6.19 7.87
CA GLN A 62 -9.84 7.17 8.86
C GLN A 62 -8.37 6.91 9.21
N TYR A 63 -7.61 7.99 9.36
CA TYR A 63 -6.18 7.99 9.65
C TYR A 63 -5.33 7.33 8.56
N CYS A 64 -5.73 7.51 7.30
CA CYS A 64 -5.06 6.88 6.15
C CYS A 64 -3.71 7.50 5.79
N VAL A 65 -3.42 8.71 6.27
CA VAL A 65 -2.17 9.43 5.96
C VAL A 65 -1.26 9.51 7.20
N PHE A 66 -1.78 9.95 8.34
CA PHE A 66 -0.99 10.21 9.55
C PHE A 66 -1.03 9.09 10.58
N GLY A 67 -1.91 8.10 10.39
CA GLY A 67 -2.06 6.98 11.31
C GLY A 67 -2.80 7.34 12.60
N THR A 68 -3.27 6.31 13.31
CA THR A 68 -4.19 6.44 14.46
C THR A 68 -3.57 7.08 15.69
N ALA A 69 -2.23 7.19 15.74
CA ALA A 69 -1.52 7.89 16.80
C ALA A 69 -1.56 9.43 16.62
N SER A 70 -1.93 9.89 15.42
CA SER A 70 -2.12 11.30 15.14
C SER A 70 -3.41 11.82 15.77
N SER A 71 -3.39 13.03 16.32
CA SER A 71 -4.59 13.73 16.81
C SER A 71 -5.38 14.42 15.69
N ARG A 72 -5.08 14.12 14.42
CA ARG A 72 -5.69 14.75 13.23
C ARG A 72 -7.00 14.04 12.88
N HIS A 73 -8.09 14.47 13.49
CA HIS A 73 -9.43 13.90 13.23
C HIS A 73 -9.97 14.24 11.85
N ASP A 74 -9.36 15.19 11.15
CA ASP A 74 -9.62 15.49 9.75
C ASP A 74 -8.89 14.55 8.78
N ASP A 75 -8.09 13.59 9.23
CA ASP A 75 -7.60 12.50 8.38
C ASP A 75 -8.71 11.44 8.20
N ALA A 76 -9.59 11.68 7.25
CA ALA A 76 -10.70 10.79 6.90
C ALA A 76 -10.67 10.37 5.42
N GLY A 77 -9.54 10.53 4.74
CA GLY A 77 -9.38 10.16 3.33
C GLY A 77 -10.08 11.11 2.36
N TYR A 78 -10.66 10.56 1.30
CA TYR A 78 -11.33 11.33 0.23
C TYR A 78 -12.42 12.31 0.71
N PRO A 79 -13.29 11.96 1.69
CA PRO A 79 -14.23 12.92 2.27
C PRO A 79 -13.59 14.22 2.77
N THR A 80 -12.39 14.14 3.35
CA THR A 80 -11.64 15.32 3.78
C THR A 80 -11.25 16.20 2.61
N VAL A 81 -10.88 15.59 1.47
CA VAL A 81 -10.55 16.30 0.23
C VAL A 81 -11.78 17.02 -0.33
N CYS A 82 -12.93 16.34 -0.39
CA CYS A 82 -14.17 16.95 -0.87
C CYS A 82 -14.60 18.13 0.01
N LEU A 83 -14.70 17.92 1.33
CA LEU A 83 -15.15 18.95 2.26
C LEU A 83 -14.23 20.17 2.27
N SER A 84 -12.93 19.91 2.18
CA SER A 84 -11.90 20.92 1.98
C SER A 84 -12.13 21.77 0.72
N GLN A 85 -12.44 21.13 -0.41
CA GLN A 85 -12.68 21.84 -1.68
C GLN A 85 -13.98 22.64 -1.63
N ASP A 86 -15.03 22.09 -1.00
CA ASP A 86 -16.30 22.81 -0.82
C ASP A 86 -16.12 24.07 0.05
N LEU A 87 -15.31 23.99 1.11
CA LEU A 87 -14.97 25.13 1.97
C LEU A 87 -14.04 26.15 1.30
N ASN A 88 -13.31 25.74 0.26
CA ASN A 88 -12.60 26.66 -0.64
C ASN A 88 -13.56 27.34 -1.64
N GLY A 89 -14.81 26.87 -1.74
CA GLY A 89 -15.87 27.48 -2.51
C GLY A 89 -16.62 28.58 -1.75
N PRO A 90 -17.53 29.30 -2.42
CA PRO A 90 -18.30 30.39 -1.81
C PRO A 90 -19.54 29.92 -1.03
N ASP A 91 -19.92 28.65 -1.14
CA ASP A 91 -21.24 28.15 -0.74
C ASP A 91 -21.25 27.45 0.63
N MET A 92 -20.09 27.26 1.26
CA MET A 92 -19.96 26.64 2.57
C MET A 92 -19.37 27.61 3.59
N VAL A 93 -20.15 27.92 4.62
CA VAL A 93 -19.72 28.73 5.77
C VAL A 93 -19.66 27.83 7.00
N SER A 94 -18.53 27.87 7.71
CA SER A 94 -18.33 27.13 8.95
C SER A 94 -17.85 28.08 10.04
N ASP A 95 -18.41 27.95 11.24
CA ASP A 95 -17.94 28.69 12.40
C ASP A 95 -16.55 28.18 12.82
N ASN A 96 -15.67 29.08 13.23
CA ASN A 96 -14.36 28.72 13.77
C ASN A 96 -14.41 28.74 15.31
N SER A 97 -15.16 27.80 15.87
CA SER A 97 -15.42 27.68 17.31
C SER A 97 -14.27 27.01 18.11
N ASN A 98 -13.02 27.23 17.72
CA ASN A 98 -11.79 26.57 18.21
C ASN A 98 -11.68 25.07 17.90
N TYR A 99 -12.71 24.43 17.35
CA TYR A 99 -12.68 23.05 16.91
C TYR A 99 -13.13 22.94 15.45
N ASN A 100 -12.34 23.53 14.56
CA ASN A 100 -12.58 23.49 13.12
C ASN A 100 -11.27 23.17 12.37
N TRP A 101 -11.10 21.90 12.03
CA TRP A 101 -9.95 21.39 11.28
C TRP A 101 -9.86 21.91 9.84
N PHE A 102 -10.98 22.40 9.30
CA PHE A 102 -11.08 22.91 7.93
C PHE A 102 -11.09 24.45 7.88
N SER A 103 -10.84 25.13 9.00
CA SER A 103 -10.75 26.59 9.06
C SER A 103 -9.72 27.15 8.05
N VAL A 104 -8.60 26.44 7.86
CA VAL A 104 -7.57 26.78 6.87
C VAL A 104 -8.06 26.74 5.42
N SER A 105 -9.08 25.93 5.14
CA SER A 105 -9.71 25.87 3.81
C SER A 105 -10.62 27.07 3.61
N SER A 106 -11.46 27.36 4.61
CA SER A 106 -12.29 28.57 4.61
C SER A 106 -11.49 29.88 4.52
N SER A 107 -10.27 29.92 5.04
CA SER A 107 -9.36 31.09 4.96
C SER A 107 -8.40 31.04 3.76
N TYR A 108 -8.43 29.99 2.94
CA TYR A 108 -7.47 29.73 1.84
C TYR A 108 -6.00 29.60 2.26
N GLU A 109 -5.73 29.35 3.55
CA GLU A 109 -4.39 29.10 4.10
C GLU A 109 -3.91 27.66 3.83
N ASP A 110 -4.79 26.80 3.34
CA ASP A 110 -4.52 25.45 2.84
C ASP A 110 -3.84 25.41 1.46
N ARG A 111 -3.25 26.52 1.01
CA ARG A 111 -2.49 26.62 -0.25
C ARG A 111 -0.99 26.72 -0.01
N ASN A 112 -0.58 26.61 1.25
CA ASN A 112 0.81 26.68 1.69
C ASN A 112 1.36 25.27 1.97
N ASP A 113 2.62 25.01 1.63
CA ASP A 113 3.29 23.71 1.77
C ASP A 113 3.56 23.32 3.24
N THR A 114 3.44 24.28 4.16
CA THR A 114 3.72 24.08 5.59
C THR A 114 2.57 23.46 6.39
N TYR A 115 1.34 23.41 5.85
CA TYR A 115 0.20 22.85 6.58
C TYR A 115 -0.08 21.38 6.23
N ALA A 116 -0.71 20.66 7.15
CA ALA A 116 -0.97 19.22 7.01
C ALA A 116 -2.05 18.89 5.95
N ASN A 117 -2.99 19.79 5.69
CA ASN A 117 -4.09 19.55 4.76
C ASN A 117 -3.61 19.35 3.30
N PRO A 118 -2.74 20.21 2.74
CA PRO A 118 -2.12 19.98 1.42
C PRO A 118 -1.42 18.63 1.27
N TYR A 119 -0.62 18.24 2.26
CA TYR A 119 0.05 16.94 2.25
C TYR A 119 -0.97 15.79 2.26
N MET A 120 -2.01 15.89 3.06
CA MET A 120 -3.07 14.88 3.13
C MET A 120 -3.81 14.73 1.79
N ARG A 121 -4.20 15.85 1.16
CA ARG A 121 -4.85 15.81 -0.17
C ARG A 121 -3.97 15.15 -1.22
N TRP A 122 -2.66 15.34 -1.15
CA TRP A 122 -1.72 14.65 -2.02
C TRP A 122 -1.59 13.16 -1.69
N ALA A 123 -1.34 12.84 -0.42
CA ALA A 123 -1.02 11.49 0.02
C ALA A 123 -2.20 10.52 -0.18
N VAL A 124 -3.45 10.97 -0.02
CA VAL A 124 -4.64 10.14 -0.21
C VAL A 124 -4.66 9.49 -1.61
N PHE A 125 -4.49 10.29 -2.67
CA PHE A 125 -4.49 9.78 -4.04
C PHE A 125 -3.23 8.99 -4.35
N TYR A 126 -2.05 9.44 -3.92
CA TYR A 126 -0.81 8.69 -4.18
C TYR A 126 -0.77 7.32 -3.49
N ASN A 127 -1.38 7.20 -2.32
CA ASN A 127 -1.52 5.92 -1.63
C ASN A 127 -2.45 4.97 -2.40
N GLN A 128 -3.60 5.45 -2.89
CA GLN A 128 -4.50 4.62 -3.72
C GLN A 128 -3.87 4.29 -5.08
N LEU A 129 -3.20 5.24 -5.71
CA LEU A 129 -2.48 5.09 -6.97
C LEU A 129 -1.42 4.00 -6.89
N LYS A 130 -0.68 3.95 -5.77
CA LYS A 130 0.28 2.86 -5.52
C LYS A 130 -0.42 1.51 -5.52
N LEU A 131 -1.53 1.36 -4.80
CA LEU A 131 -2.28 0.10 -4.74
C LEU A 131 -2.81 -0.31 -6.12
N ALA A 132 -3.31 0.64 -6.91
CA ALA A 132 -3.72 0.40 -8.29
C ALA A 132 -2.57 -0.11 -9.15
N ASN A 133 -1.39 0.51 -9.07
CA ASN A 133 -0.20 0.08 -9.81
C ASN A 133 0.30 -1.30 -9.36
N ASP A 134 0.28 -1.61 -8.06
CA ASP A 134 0.66 -2.92 -7.54
C ASP A 134 -0.27 -4.03 -8.08
N ILE A 135 -1.59 -3.78 -8.13
CA ILE A 135 -2.57 -4.71 -8.70
C ILE A 135 -2.29 -4.92 -10.19
N LEU A 136 -2.07 -3.84 -10.95
CA LEU A 136 -1.79 -3.92 -12.38
C LEU A 136 -0.48 -4.68 -12.67
N ALA A 137 0.54 -4.52 -11.83
CA ALA A 137 1.80 -5.23 -11.96
C ALA A 137 1.68 -6.74 -11.66
N THR A 138 0.66 -7.15 -10.90
CA THR A 138 0.43 -8.56 -10.54
C THR A 138 -0.30 -9.33 -11.66
N ILE A 139 -1.02 -8.64 -12.55
CA ILE A 139 -1.83 -9.25 -13.61
C ILE A 139 -0.98 -9.41 -14.90
N PRO A 140 -0.87 -10.62 -15.48
CA PRO A 140 -0.20 -10.82 -16.76
C PRO A 140 -0.83 -10.01 -17.89
N ALA A 141 -0.02 -9.40 -18.75
CA ALA A 141 -0.48 -8.55 -19.84
C ALA A 141 -1.33 -9.30 -20.89
N ASP A 142 -1.11 -10.59 -21.03
CA ASP A 142 -1.75 -11.51 -21.97
C ASP A 142 -2.80 -12.43 -21.30
N THR A 143 -3.25 -12.09 -20.09
CA THR A 143 -4.25 -12.91 -19.39
C THR A 143 -5.56 -13.02 -20.18
N ASP A 144 -6.10 -14.23 -20.25
CA ASP A 144 -7.44 -14.49 -20.79
C ASP A 144 -8.49 -14.78 -19.71
N ASP A 145 -8.09 -14.78 -18.43
CA ASP A 145 -9.02 -14.98 -17.32
C ASP A 145 -9.99 -13.77 -17.22
N PRO A 146 -11.31 -14.01 -17.32
CA PRO A 146 -12.29 -12.91 -17.31
C PRO A 146 -12.31 -12.16 -15.98
N THR A 147 -11.98 -12.82 -14.87
CA THR A 147 -11.91 -12.20 -13.54
C THR A 147 -10.72 -11.23 -13.47
N LEU A 148 -9.55 -11.65 -13.94
CA LEU A 148 -8.36 -10.79 -13.98
C LEU A 148 -8.56 -9.59 -14.90
N LYS A 149 -9.24 -9.75 -16.05
CA LYS A 149 -9.60 -8.64 -16.93
C LYS A 149 -10.49 -7.60 -16.22
N ILE A 150 -11.44 -8.05 -15.40
CA ILE A 150 -12.29 -7.16 -14.59
C ILE A 150 -11.46 -6.40 -13.56
N TYR A 151 -10.59 -7.09 -12.81
CA TYR A 151 -9.73 -6.46 -11.81
C TYR A 151 -8.74 -5.46 -12.42
N GLN A 152 -8.17 -5.79 -13.58
CA GLN A 152 -7.32 -4.90 -14.35
C GLN A 152 -8.07 -3.62 -14.76
N ALA A 153 -9.32 -3.75 -15.22
CA ALA A 153 -10.15 -2.62 -15.58
C ALA A 153 -10.46 -1.73 -14.36
N GLN A 154 -10.79 -2.33 -13.21
CA GLN A 154 -11.05 -1.60 -11.97
C GLN A 154 -9.82 -0.83 -11.50
N ALA A 155 -8.64 -1.47 -11.45
CA ALA A 155 -7.41 -0.81 -11.05
C ALA A 155 -6.99 0.30 -12.04
N SER A 156 -7.21 0.09 -13.34
CA SER A 156 -6.96 1.11 -14.37
C SER A 156 -7.89 2.32 -14.22
N ALA A 157 -9.17 2.09 -13.92
CA ALA A 157 -10.14 3.16 -13.69
C ALA A 157 -9.80 3.98 -12.44
N ILE A 158 -9.41 3.31 -11.35
CA ILE A 158 -8.96 3.99 -10.12
C ILE A 158 -7.69 4.78 -10.36
N ARG A 159 -6.71 4.22 -11.05
CA ARG A 159 -5.51 4.96 -11.44
C ARG A 159 -5.84 6.22 -12.24
N ALA A 160 -6.82 6.14 -13.15
CA ALA A 160 -7.26 7.30 -13.92
C ALA A 160 -7.95 8.35 -13.03
N PHE A 161 -8.78 7.91 -12.07
CA PHE A 161 -9.39 8.77 -11.07
C PHE A 161 -8.35 9.50 -10.21
N ASP A 162 -7.30 8.81 -9.76
CA ASP A 162 -6.24 9.41 -8.93
C ASP A 162 -5.41 10.48 -9.66
N PHE A 163 -5.41 10.47 -10.99
CA PHE A 163 -4.74 11.49 -11.81
C PHE A 163 -5.62 12.70 -12.16
N LEU A 164 -6.95 12.60 -11.98
CA LEU A 164 -7.92 13.64 -12.34
C LEU A 164 -7.99 14.73 -11.26
#